data_AF-A0A832Z796-F1
#
_entry.id   AF-A0A832Z796-F1
#
_cell.length_a   1.000
_cell.length_b   1.000
_cell.length_c   1.000
_cell.angle_alpha   90.00
_cell.angle_beta   90.00
_cell.angle_gamma   90.00
#
_symmetry.space_group_name_H-M   'P 1'
#
loop_
_entity.id
_entity.type
_entity.pdbx_description
1 polymer ?
#
loop_
_entity_poly.entity_id
_entity_poly.type
_entity_poly.pdbx_seq_one_letter_code
_entity_poly.pdbx_strand_id
1 'polypeptide(L)'
;PGVSVLLLPKKGAKTDYHLIAVRREHYGWVFVHSGYHSTIVQKLVESSVLPEFKEILAYGTEIQVDSHRIDFLISYPDRDVLAEVKGCTLFRNDFALFPDAPTKRGKAHLDILSKYGDSILVVLVMSDTPRYFAPNAETDPAFHTAFLHALSKGVHVVPLTFSFDGRVLRYTGRIPFTSDAYDRRLLDLGGTAAAAVKEYNGRFGPESTAVFSGVYSVDGIPYVRVVFHGVFCRSCGVYDYFEDYALVLEELGVRSAPENVRRFGNAFVVQYKVQAF
;
A
#
# COMPACT_ATOMS: atom_id res chain seq x y z
N PRO A 1 -11.74 -15.60 23.29
CA PRO A 1 -12.02 -16.99 23.71
C PRO A 1 -13.31 -17.50 23.05
N GLY A 2 -13.41 -18.77 22.68
CA GLY A 2 -14.62 -19.33 22.06
C GLY A 2 -14.74 -19.17 20.54
N VAL A 3 -13.73 -18.60 19.87
CA VAL A 3 -13.72 -18.46 18.41
C VAL A 3 -13.15 -19.70 17.74
N SER A 4 -13.66 -20.06 16.55
CA SER A 4 -13.11 -21.15 15.75
C SER A 4 -11.74 -20.78 15.17
N VAL A 5 -10.82 -21.73 15.14
CA VAL A 5 -9.48 -21.57 14.59
C VAL A 5 -9.16 -22.68 13.59
N LEU A 6 -8.32 -22.37 12.60
CA LEU A 6 -7.72 -23.38 11.73
C LEU A 6 -6.28 -23.64 12.16
N LEU A 7 -5.99 -24.90 12.40
CA LEU A 7 -4.69 -25.38 12.84
C LEU A 7 -4.07 -26.28 11.78
N LEU A 8 -2.78 -26.10 11.52
CA LEU A 8 -2.00 -26.99 10.67
C LEU A 8 -1.04 -27.80 11.55
N PRO A 9 -1.08 -29.15 11.51
CA PRO A 9 -0.14 -29.98 12.25
C PRO A 9 1.31 -29.70 11.86
N LYS A 10 2.23 -29.74 12.82
CA LYS A 10 3.68 -29.67 12.58
C LYS A 10 4.42 -30.70 13.43
N LYS A 11 5.56 -31.19 12.94
CA LYS A 11 6.43 -32.14 13.64
C LYS A 11 7.74 -31.47 14.08
N GLY A 12 8.27 -31.87 15.23
CA GLY A 12 9.64 -31.52 15.66
C GLY A 12 9.83 -30.09 16.19
N ALA A 13 8.75 -29.43 16.64
CA ALA A 13 8.81 -28.10 17.24
C ALA A 13 8.23 -28.10 18.65
N LYS A 14 8.36 -26.99 19.38
CA LYS A 14 7.85 -26.83 20.75
C LYS A 14 6.32 -26.98 20.88
N THR A 15 5.58 -26.86 19.78
CA THR A 15 4.12 -27.03 19.73
C THR A 15 3.74 -27.97 18.58
N ASP A 16 2.59 -28.64 18.67
CA ASP A 16 2.16 -29.62 17.66
C ASP A 16 1.43 -29.00 16.46
N TYR A 17 1.05 -27.71 16.56
CA TYR A 17 0.27 -27.02 15.54
C TYR A 17 0.79 -25.61 15.27
N HIS A 18 0.53 -25.14 14.05
CA HIS A 18 0.54 -23.74 13.65
C HIS A 18 -0.89 -23.20 13.63
N LEU A 19 -1.11 -22.01 14.20
CA LEU A 19 -2.36 -21.27 14.01
C LEU A 19 -2.36 -20.62 12.63
N ILE A 20 -3.24 -21.08 11.74
CA ILE A 20 -3.33 -20.60 10.35
C ILE A 20 -4.30 -19.43 10.23
N ALA A 21 -5.51 -19.60 10.76
CA ALA A 21 -6.56 -18.62 10.65
C ALA A 21 -7.46 -18.61 11.88
N VAL A 22 -8.11 -17.47 12.10
CA VAL A 22 -9.11 -17.27 13.14
C VAL A 22 -10.42 -16.86 12.48
N ARG A 23 -11.53 -17.50 12.86
CA ARG A 23 -12.85 -17.08 12.40
C ARG A 23 -13.28 -15.85 13.18
N ARG A 24 -13.49 -14.74 12.48
CA ARG A 24 -14.00 -13.49 13.05
C ARG A 24 -15.41 -13.24 12.58
N GLU A 25 -16.24 -12.74 13.48
CA GLU A 25 -17.58 -12.28 13.15
C GLU A 25 -17.49 -11.20 12.05
N HIS A 26 -18.42 -11.24 11.09
CA HIS A 26 -18.48 -10.36 9.91
C HIS A 26 -17.33 -10.48 8.88
N TYR A 27 -16.17 -11.02 9.24
CA TYR A 27 -15.01 -11.14 8.33
C TYR A 27 -14.74 -12.57 7.84
N GLY A 28 -15.42 -13.59 8.40
CA GLY A 28 -15.18 -14.98 8.03
C GLY A 28 -13.82 -15.48 8.55
N TRP A 29 -13.09 -16.24 7.72
CA TRP A 29 -11.76 -16.71 8.08
C TRP A 29 -10.71 -15.63 7.79
N VAL A 30 -10.01 -15.19 8.83
CA VAL A 30 -8.88 -14.27 8.70
C VAL A 30 -7.59 -15.07 8.81
N PHE A 31 -6.77 -15.03 7.76
CA PHE A 31 -5.46 -15.67 7.74
C PHE A 31 -4.50 -14.88 8.64
N VAL A 32 -3.93 -15.50 9.68
CA VAL A 32 -3.11 -14.82 10.69
C VAL A 32 -1.66 -15.29 10.72
N HIS A 33 -1.31 -16.30 9.92
CA HIS A 33 0.02 -16.91 9.99
C HIS A 33 1.08 -16.11 9.22
N SER A 34 1.78 -15.23 9.92
CA SER A 34 2.77 -14.33 9.33
C SER A 34 3.95 -14.99 8.63
N GLY A 35 4.29 -16.23 8.98
CA GLY A 35 5.35 -16.99 8.30
C GLY A 35 5.11 -17.25 6.80
N TYR A 36 3.89 -17.03 6.29
CA TYR A 36 3.59 -17.13 4.85
C TYR A 36 3.63 -15.79 4.12
N HIS A 37 3.76 -14.66 4.81
CA HIS A 37 3.61 -13.33 4.19
C HIS A 37 4.64 -13.08 3.08
N SER A 38 5.92 -13.35 3.34
CA SER A 38 6.97 -13.19 2.33
C SER A 38 6.74 -14.16 1.16
N THR A 39 6.30 -15.40 1.41
CA THR A 39 5.93 -16.34 0.33
C THR A 39 4.72 -15.86 -0.50
N ILE A 40 3.73 -15.23 0.12
CA ILE A 40 2.59 -14.63 -0.60
C ILE A 40 3.09 -13.55 -1.55
N VAL A 41 3.98 -12.66 -1.08
CA VAL A 41 4.55 -11.60 -1.91
C VAL A 41 5.44 -12.16 -3.01
N GLN A 42 6.24 -13.18 -2.75
CA GLN A 42 7.02 -13.89 -3.80
C GLN A 42 6.12 -14.38 -4.93
N LYS A 43 5.01 -15.05 -4.60
CA LYS A 43 4.05 -15.50 -5.62
C LYS A 43 3.44 -14.35 -6.42
N LEU A 44 3.19 -13.21 -5.79
CA LEU A 44 2.68 -12.03 -6.49
C LEU A 44 3.74 -11.43 -7.43
N VAL A 45 5.00 -11.36 -6.99
CA VAL A 45 6.15 -10.94 -7.81
C VAL A 45 6.29 -11.86 -9.03
N GLU A 46 6.34 -13.18 -8.81
CA GLU A 46 6.47 -14.20 -9.86
C GLU A 46 5.31 -14.17 -10.87
N SER A 47 4.10 -13.82 -10.42
CA SER A 47 2.93 -13.70 -11.31
C SER A 47 2.87 -12.39 -12.11
N SER A 48 3.70 -11.40 -11.76
CA SER A 48 3.71 -10.05 -12.34
C SER A 48 2.33 -9.37 -12.41
N VAL A 49 1.41 -9.76 -11.52
CA VAL A 49 0.03 -9.23 -11.49
C VAL A 49 -0.03 -7.78 -11.01
N LEU A 50 0.96 -7.36 -10.23
CA LEU A 50 1.07 -6.00 -9.70
C LEU A 50 1.99 -5.16 -10.60
N PRO A 51 1.58 -3.94 -11.01
CA PRO A 51 2.43 -3.02 -11.78
C PRO A 51 3.79 -2.78 -11.12
N GLU A 52 3.83 -2.71 -9.79
CA GLU A 52 5.04 -2.53 -9.01
C GLU A 52 6.06 -3.65 -9.27
N PHE A 53 5.63 -4.85 -9.66
CA PHE A 53 6.51 -5.99 -9.91
C PHE A 53 6.65 -6.35 -11.40
N LYS A 54 6.24 -5.44 -12.29
CA LYS A 54 6.51 -5.57 -13.73
C LYS A 54 7.93 -5.09 -14.03
N GLU A 55 8.53 -5.70 -15.04
CA GLU A 55 9.85 -5.30 -15.60
C GLU A 55 11.02 -5.35 -14.60
N ILE A 56 10.85 -6.08 -13.50
CA ILE A 56 11.97 -6.36 -12.58
C ILE A 56 12.98 -7.28 -13.29
N LEU A 57 14.26 -7.04 -13.06
CA LEU A 57 15.37 -7.88 -13.54
C LEU A 57 15.57 -9.10 -12.62
N ALA A 58 15.47 -8.88 -11.32
CA ALA A 58 15.64 -9.89 -10.28
C ALA A 58 15.05 -9.40 -8.96
N TYR A 59 14.90 -10.32 -7.99
CA TYR A 59 14.71 -9.96 -6.59
C TYR A 59 15.51 -10.88 -5.67
N GLY A 60 16.00 -10.34 -4.57
CA GLY A 60 16.56 -11.06 -3.44
C GLY A 60 15.59 -11.05 -2.25
N THR A 61 15.75 -12.01 -1.34
CA THR A 61 14.89 -12.14 -0.15
C THR A 61 15.70 -12.07 1.14
N GLU A 62 15.09 -11.58 2.22
CA GLU A 62 15.67 -11.56 3.57
C GLU A 62 17.04 -10.85 3.62
N ILE A 63 17.08 -9.67 3.01
CA ILE A 63 18.28 -8.88 2.78
C ILE A 63 18.70 -8.14 4.05
N GLN A 64 19.96 -8.29 4.43
CA GLN A 64 20.53 -7.57 5.56
C GLN A 64 20.80 -6.11 5.16
N VAL A 65 20.19 -5.17 5.87
CA VAL A 65 20.41 -3.72 5.74
C VAL A 65 20.61 -3.14 7.13
N ASP A 66 21.76 -2.50 7.36
CA ASP A 66 22.23 -2.13 8.70
C ASP A 66 22.16 -3.34 9.66
N SER A 67 21.54 -3.17 10.84
CA SER A 67 21.30 -4.21 11.83
C SER A 67 19.97 -4.96 11.64
N HIS A 68 19.25 -4.72 10.54
CA HIS A 68 17.92 -5.26 10.28
C HIS A 68 17.90 -6.14 9.03
N ARG A 69 16.83 -6.92 8.92
CA ARG A 69 16.57 -7.78 7.76
C ARG A 69 15.26 -7.33 7.12
N ILE A 70 15.36 -6.87 5.88
CA ILE A 70 14.26 -6.42 5.04
C ILE A 70 13.81 -7.58 4.14
N ASP A 71 12.51 -7.71 3.94
CA ASP A 71 11.96 -8.89 3.25
C ASP A 71 12.50 -9.05 1.81
N PHE A 72 12.69 -7.96 1.07
CA PHE A 72 13.11 -8.01 -0.33
C PHE A 72 14.03 -6.85 -0.76
N LEU A 73 14.89 -7.15 -1.73
CA LEU A 73 15.53 -6.18 -2.62
C LEU A 73 15.05 -6.49 -4.04
N ILE A 74 14.46 -5.51 -4.71
CA ILE A 74 13.92 -5.66 -6.07
C ILE A 74 14.78 -4.83 -7.01
N SER A 75 15.31 -5.46 -8.06
CA SER A 75 16.17 -4.81 -9.05
C SER A 75 15.38 -4.47 -10.31
N TYR A 76 15.37 -3.19 -10.68
CA TYR A 76 14.86 -2.66 -11.95
C TYR A 76 16.03 -2.30 -12.89
N PRO A 77 15.76 -2.00 -14.17
CA PRO A 77 16.82 -1.60 -15.11
C PRO A 77 17.63 -0.38 -14.70
N ASP A 78 17.05 0.54 -13.92
CA ASP A 78 17.65 1.83 -13.56
C ASP A 78 18.05 1.95 -12.09
N ARG A 79 17.57 1.06 -11.21
CA ARG A 79 17.82 1.10 -9.77
C ARG A 79 17.43 -0.18 -9.04
N ASP A 80 17.88 -0.30 -7.80
CA ASP A 80 17.32 -1.23 -6.82
C ASP A 80 16.34 -0.50 -5.89
N VAL A 81 15.36 -1.22 -5.34
CA VAL A 81 14.48 -0.74 -4.28
C VAL A 81 14.32 -1.79 -3.18
N LEU A 82 14.18 -1.33 -1.94
CA LEU A 82 13.81 -2.20 -0.83
C LEU A 82 12.29 -2.41 -0.81
N ALA A 83 11.84 -3.60 -0.45
CA ALA A 83 10.44 -3.86 -0.16
C ALA A 83 10.25 -4.62 1.16
N GLU A 84 9.38 -4.10 2.02
CA GLU A 84 9.06 -4.67 3.32
C GLU A 84 7.59 -5.12 3.36
N VAL A 85 7.32 -6.25 3.99
CA VAL A 85 5.98 -6.84 4.07
C VAL A 85 5.42 -6.75 5.48
N LYS A 86 4.20 -6.22 5.61
CA LYS A 86 3.44 -6.18 6.86
C LYS A 86 2.12 -6.92 6.70
N GLY A 87 1.81 -7.80 7.66
CA GLY A 87 0.47 -8.38 7.75
C GLY A 87 -0.47 -7.49 8.56
N CYS A 88 -1.68 -7.32 8.06
CA CYS A 88 -2.71 -6.50 8.70
C CYS A 88 -3.99 -7.34 8.91
N THR A 89 -4.32 -7.59 10.18
CA THR A 89 -5.47 -8.40 10.61
C THR A 89 -6.40 -7.64 11.56
N LEU A 90 -6.05 -6.41 11.92
CA LEU A 90 -6.88 -5.51 12.72
C LEU A 90 -7.78 -4.71 11.79
N PHE A 91 -9.09 -4.91 11.96
CA PHE A 91 -10.13 -4.29 11.16
C PHE A 91 -11.10 -3.58 12.08
N ARG A 92 -11.46 -2.33 11.74
CA ARG A 92 -12.45 -1.53 12.47
C ARG A 92 -13.20 -0.66 11.45
N ASN A 93 -14.52 -0.76 11.43
CA ASN A 93 -15.36 -0.13 10.40
C ASN A 93 -14.83 -0.48 8.99
N ASP A 94 -14.56 0.53 8.17
CA ASP A 94 -14.02 0.42 6.82
C ASP A 94 -12.49 0.31 6.74
N PHE A 95 -11.80 0.23 7.88
CA PHE A 95 -10.35 0.36 7.93
C PHE A 95 -9.64 -0.95 8.29
N ALA A 96 -8.57 -1.21 7.56
CA ALA A 96 -7.48 -2.08 7.97
C ALA A 96 -6.41 -1.23 8.66
N LEU A 97 -6.08 -1.57 9.91
CA LEU A 97 -5.22 -0.76 10.78
C LEU A 97 -3.95 -1.50 11.13
N PHE A 98 -2.79 -0.84 10.99
CA PHE A 98 -1.51 -1.41 11.40
C PHE A 98 -0.66 -0.39 12.17
N PRO A 99 -0.04 -0.76 13.30
CA PRO A 99 -0.04 -2.09 13.90
C PRO A 99 -1.25 -2.34 14.83
N ASP A 100 -1.39 -3.59 15.29
CA ASP A 100 -2.36 -4.01 16.31
C ASP A 100 -1.79 -3.99 17.74
N ALA A 101 -0.46 -3.87 17.87
CA ALA A 101 0.26 -3.59 19.10
C ALA A 101 1.50 -2.72 18.82
N PRO A 102 2.05 -1.98 19.80
CA PRO A 102 3.27 -1.18 19.60
C PRO A 102 4.42 -1.98 18.97
N THR A 103 5.08 -1.42 17.94
CA THR A 103 6.08 -2.11 17.12
C THR A 103 7.34 -1.28 16.86
N LYS A 104 8.31 -1.40 17.77
CA LYS A 104 9.65 -0.80 17.58
C LYS A 104 10.34 -1.28 16.30
N ARG A 105 10.16 -2.56 15.95
CA ARG A 105 10.73 -3.15 14.74
C ARG A 105 10.08 -2.59 13.47
N GLY A 106 8.75 -2.47 13.45
CA GLY A 106 8.04 -1.88 12.31
C GLY A 106 8.49 -0.44 12.05
N LYS A 107 8.64 0.36 13.11
CA LYS A 107 9.18 1.73 13.01
C LYS A 107 10.61 1.73 12.43
N ALA A 108 11.52 0.92 12.97
CA ALA A 108 12.90 0.86 12.50
C ALA A 108 13.00 0.46 11.01
N HIS A 109 12.13 -0.44 10.54
CA HIS A 109 12.08 -0.82 9.14
C HIS A 109 11.58 0.36 8.27
N LEU A 110 10.56 1.11 8.70
CA LEU A 110 10.15 2.34 8.00
C LEU A 110 11.27 3.38 7.93
N ASP A 111 12.04 3.54 9.00
CA ASP A 111 13.19 4.45 9.02
C ASP A 111 14.25 4.02 7.98
N ILE A 112 14.50 2.71 7.81
CA ILE A 112 15.39 2.17 6.76
C ILE A 112 14.83 2.46 5.37
N LEU A 113 13.55 2.14 5.12
CA LEU A 113 12.92 2.41 3.82
C LEU A 113 12.99 3.91 3.47
N SER A 114 12.79 4.77 4.47
CA SER A 114 12.85 6.24 4.32
C SER A 114 14.24 6.73 3.94
N LYS A 115 15.30 6.09 4.45
CA LYS A 115 16.70 6.42 4.11
C LYS A 115 17.05 5.99 2.70
N TYR A 116 16.57 4.82 2.28
CA TYR A 116 16.83 4.30 0.94
C TYR A 116 16.05 5.09 -0.12
N GLY A 117 14.86 5.60 0.23
CA GLY A 117 13.97 6.30 -0.70
C GLY A 117 13.35 5.33 -1.71
N ASP A 118 12.28 5.78 -2.40
CA ASP A 118 11.57 5.06 -3.46
C ASP A 118 11.30 3.55 -3.19
N SER A 119 11.24 3.20 -1.91
CA SER A 119 11.09 1.82 -1.40
C SER A 119 9.61 1.47 -1.29
N ILE A 120 9.30 0.18 -1.10
CA ILE A 120 7.92 -0.31 -1.05
C ILE A 120 7.58 -0.82 0.35
N LEU A 121 6.43 -0.39 0.87
CA LEU A 121 5.77 -1.03 2.00
C LEU A 121 4.56 -1.80 1.47
N VAL A 122 4.66 -3.13 1.42
CA VAL A 122 3.56 -4.01 1.05
C VAL A 122 2.77 -4.35 2.30
N VAL A 123 1.48 -4.01 2.32
CA VAL A 123 0.59 -4.35 3.44
C VAL A 123 -0.39 -5.41 2.98
N LEU A 124 -0.28 -6.62 3.55
CA LEU A 124 -1.20 -7.72 3.30
C LEU A 124 -2.39 -7.60 4.24
N VAL A 125 -3.48 -7.01 3.74
CA VAL A 125 -4.77 -6.93 4.43
C VAL A 125 -5.46 -8.28 4.29
N MET A 126 -5.49 -9.06 5.36
CA MET A 126 -6.00 -10.44 5.37
C MET A 126 -7.54 -10.50 5.45
N SER A 127 -8.19 -9.59 4.72
CA SER A 127 -9.62 -9.49 4.48
C SER A 127 -9.85 -8.61 3.24
N ASP A 128 -10.94 -8.86 2.52
CA ASP A 128 -11.42 -8.06 1.39
C ASP A 128 -12.55 -7.09 1.79
N THR A 129 -12.90 -7.03 3.07
CA THR A 129 -13.96 -6.17 3.60
C THR A 129 -13.52 -4.71 3.82
N PRO A 130 -12.32 -4.41 4.35
CA PRO A 130 -11.88 -3.02 4.53
C PRO A 130 -11.78 -2.26 3.20
N ARG A 131 -12.16 -0.98 3.21
CA ARG A 131 -12.10 -0.08 2.05
C ARG A 131 -10.86 0.82 2.06
N TYR A 132 -10.24 1.00 3.22
CA TYR A 132 -9.02 1.79 3.39
C TYR A 132 -8.00 1.07 4.28
N PHE A 133 -6.73 1.31 4.03
CA PHE A 133 -5.66 1.04 4.99
C PHE A 133 -5.26 2.32 5.71
N ALA A 134 -4.94 2.26 7.00
CA ALA A 134 -4.34 3.39 7.72
C ALA A 134 -3.32 2.93 8.78
N PRO A 135 -2.24 3.71 9.02
CA PRO A 135 -1.39 3.51 10.18
C PRO A 135 -2.18 3.80 11.48
N ASN A 136 -2.04 2.94 12.47
CA ASN A 136 -2.81 2.99 13.71
C ASN A 136 -2.13 3.89 14.75
N ALA A 137 -2.35 5.20 14.65
CA ALA A 137 -1.79 6.20 15.57
C ALA A 137 -2.17 5.95 17.04
N GLU A 138 -3.38 5.45 17.29
CA GLU A 138 -3.86 5.14 18.66
C GLU A 138 -3.01 4.06 19.33
N THR A 139 -2.58 3.06 18.55
CA THR A 139 -1.79 1.93 19.06
C THR A 139 -0.29 2.20 19.06
N ASP A 140 0.24 2.88 18.04
CA ASP A 140 1.66 3.24 17.97
C ASP A 140 1.86 4.60 17.28
N PRO A 141 1.86 5.71 18.05
CA PRO A 141 2.11 7.04 17.52
C PRO A 141 3.50 7.19 16.86
N ALA A 142 4.49 6.43 17.34
CA ALA A 142 5.85 6.49 16.80
C ALA A 142 5.94 5.81 15.43
N PHE A 143 5.23 4.69 15.24
CA PHE A 143 5.07 4.07 13.92
C PHE A 143 4.32 5.00 12.95
N HIS A 144 3.23 5.63 13.40
CA HIS A 144 2.47 6.58 12.58
C HIS A 144 3.34 7.76 12.11
N THR A 145 4.13 8.36 13.01
CA THR A 145 5.07 9.43 12.64
C THR A 145 6.12 8.95 11.63
N ALA A 146 6.69 7.76 11.83
CA ALA A 146 7.64 7.17 10.89
C ALA A 146 6.99 6.87 9.52
N PHE A 147 5.71 6.49 9.50
CA PHE A 147 4.95 6.25 8.28
C PHE A 147 4.75 7.55 7.48
N LEU A 148 4.36 8.65 8.15
CA LEU A 148 4.26 9.97 7.51
C LEU A 148 5.60 10.44 6.95
N HIS A 149 6.68 10.24 7.70
CA HIS A 149 8.03 10.54 7.22
C HIS A 149 8.41 9.67 6.01
N ALA A 150 8.09 8.37 6.02
CA ALA A 150 8.33 7.50 4.88
C ALA A 150 7.60 7.97 3.62
N LEU A 151 6.35 8.42 3.73
CA LEU A 151 5.60 8.99 2.61
C LEU A 151 6.28 10.24 2.03
N SER A 152 6.81 11.13 2.87
CA SER A 152 7.52 12.33 2.40
C SER A 152 8.87 12.01 1.75
N LYS A 153 9.47 10.85 2.06
CA LYS A 153 10.66 10.32 1.39
C LYS A 153 10.37 9.49 0.14
N GLY A 154 9.10 9.38 -0.27
CA GLY A 154 8.71 8.68 -1.49
C GLY A 154 8.48 7.17 -1.32
N VAL A 155 8.42 6.66 -0.08
CA VAL A 155 8.08 5.24 0.15
C VAL A 155 6.68 4.97 -0.39
N HIS A 156 6.59 3.98 -1.28
CA HIS A 156 5.34 3.52 -1.89
C HIS A 156 4.63 2.54 -0.97
N VAL A 157 3.45 2.94 -0.48
CA VAL A 157 2.59 2.05 0.30
C VAL A 157 1.63 1.33 -0.64
N VAL A 158 1.56 0.00 -0.53
CA VAL A 158 0.74 -0.86 -1.38
C VAL A 158 -0.10 -1.80 -0.50
N PRO A 159 -1.32 -1.38 -0.11
CA PRO A 159 -2.24 -2.25 0.59
C PRO A 159 -2.94 -3.22 -0.37
N LEU A 160 -2.74 -4.52 -0.13
CA LEU A 160 -3.28 -5.62 -0.93
C LEU A 160 -4.30 -6.39 -0.09
N THR A 161 -5.50 -6.60 -0.63
CA THR A 161 -6.57 -7.34 0.04
C THR A 161 -6.57 -8.80 -0.36
N PHE A 162 -6.99 -9.65 0.58
CA PHE A 162 -7.10 -11.08 0.39
C PHE A 162 -8.38 -11.63 1.02
N SER A 163 -8.94 -12.66 0.39
CA SER A 163 -9.98 -13.50 0.99
C SER A 163 -9.45 -14.90 1.26
N PHE A 164 -9.93 -15.52 2.34
CA PHE A 164 -9.57 -16.88 2.72
C PHE A 164 -10.82 -17.69 3.04
N ASP A 165 -11.04 -18.81 2.34
CA ASP A 165 -12.20 -19.68 2.54
C ASP A 165 -11.94 -20.83 3.54
N GLY A 166 -10.75 -20.85 4.15
CA GLY A 166 -10.26 -21.93 5.01
C GLY A 166 -9.40 -22.97 4.28
N ARG A 167 -9.28 -22.88 2.95
CA ARG A 167 -8.44 -23.76 2.11
C ARG A 167 -7.55 -22.96 1.17
N VAL A 168 -8.10 -21.93 0.52
CA VAL A 168 -7.42 -21.14 -0.51
C VAL A 168 -7.38 -19.67 -0.10
N LEU A 169 -6.18 -19.09 -0.08
CA LEU A 169 -5.96 -17.66 0.07
C LEU A 169 -5.93 -17.02 -1.33
N ARG A 170 -6.79 -16.03 -1.57
CA ARG A 170 -6.96 -15.38 -2.87
C ARG A 170 -6.63 -13.91 -2.76
N TYR A 171 -5.80 -13.42 -3.67
CA TYR A 171 -5.63 -11.98 -3.89
C TYR A 171 -6.94 -11.41 -4.46
N THR A 172 -7.48 -10.37 -3.85
CA THR A 172 -8.76 -9.76 -4.26
C THR A 172 -8.62 -8.36 -4.84
N GLY A 173 -7.48 -7.70 -4.62
CA GLY A 173 -7.23 -6.38 -5.17
C GLY A 173 -6.37 -5.50 -4.27
N ARG A 174 -6.45 -4.20 -4.51
CA ARG A 174 -5.77 -3.17 -3.71
C ARG A 174 -6.81 -2.21 -3.15
N ILE A 175 -6.50 -1.63 -2.00
CA ILE A 175 -7.30 -0.54 -1.41
C ILE A 175 -6.42 0.69 -1.20
N PRO A 176 -6.98 1.91 -1.31
CA PRO A 176 -6.24 3.12 -1.01
C PRO A 176 -5.82 3.16 0.46
N PHE A 177 -4.75 3.88 0.76
CA PHE A 177 -4.39 4.20 2.13
C PHE A 177 -4.82 5.61 2.52
N THR A 178 -4.95 5.85 3.82
CA THR A 178 -4.96 7.18 4.40
C THR A 178 -4.00 7.31 5.57
N SER A 179 -3.48 8.50 5.86
CA SER A 179 -2.62 8.72 7.02
C SER A 179 -3.36 8.65 8.34
N ASP A 180 -4.64 9.05 8.35
CA ASP A 180 -5.40 9.26 9.58
C ASP A 180 -6.76 8.59 9.43
N ALA A 181 -6.93 7.47 10.13
CA ALA A 181 -8.20 6.77 10.15
C ALA A 181 -9.30 7.69 10.69
N TYR A 182 -10.48 7.62 10.08
CA TYR A 182 -11.68 8.38 10.47
C TYR A 182 -11.63 9.90 10.28
N ASP A 183 -10.56 10.47 9.72
CA ASP A 183 -10.56 11.88 9.31
C ASP A 183 -11.52 12.07 8.14
N ARG A 184 -12.71 12.62 8.41
CA ARG A 184 -13.76 12.81 7.40
C ARG A 184 -13.29 13.70 6.25
N ARG A 185 -12.47 14.72 6.53
CA ARG A 185 -11.98 15.63 5.50
C ARG A 185 -11.06 14.90 4.51
N LEU A 186 -10.15 14.06 5.01
CA LEU A 186 -9.31 13.23 4.14
C LEU A 186 -10.13 12.19 3.37
N LEU A 187 -11.13 11.58 4.01
CA LEU A 187 -11.97 10.57 3.35
C LEU A 187 -12.85 11.17 2.25
N ASP A 188 -13.42 12.36 2.48
CA ASP A 188 -14.20 13.08 1.47
C ASP A 188 -13.31 13.46 0.28
N LEU A 189 -12.09 13.97 0.54
CA LEU A 189 -11.07 14.20 -0.48
C LEU A 189 -10.72 12.92 -1.25
N GLY A 190 -10.59 11.79 -0.56
CA GLY A 190 -10.33 10.48 -1.16
C GLY A 190 -11.46 10.03 -2.08
N GLY A 191 -12.71 10.27 -1.68
CA GLY A 191 -13.88 10.06 -2.53
C GLY A 191 -13.84 10.90 -3.80
N THR A 192 -13.55 12.19 -3.68
CA THR A 192 -13.40 13.09 -4.84
C THR A 192 -12.25 12.69 -5.74
N ALA A 193 -11.10 12.32 -5.19
CA ALA A 193 -9.95 11.83 -5.96
C ALA A 193 -10.27 10.53 -6.71
N ALA A 194 -10.98 9.58 -6.07
CA ALA A 194 -11.41 8.36 -6.74
C ALA A 194 -12.38 8.66 -7.90
N ALA A 195 -13.29 9.63 -7.73
CA ALA A 195 -14.18 10.10 -8.79
C ALA A 195 -13.40 10.78 -9.94
N ALA A 196 -12.43 11.63 -9.63
CA ALA A 196 -11.55 12.27 -10.61
C ALA A 196 -10.78 11.23 -11.43
N VAL A 197 -10.25 10.18 -10.79
CA VAL A 197 -9.54 9.10 -11.50
C VAL A 197 -10.47 8.39 -12.49
N LYS A 198 -11.73 8.15 -12.09
CA LYS A 198 -12.73 7.55 -12.99
C LYS A 198 -13.01 8.44 -14.20
N GLU A 199 -13.17 9.74 -13.98
CA GLU A 199 -13.41 10.72 -15.05
C GLU A 199 -12.20 10.83 -15.99
N TYR A 200 -11.00 10.98 -15.43
CA TYR A 200 -9.74 10.99 -16.17
C TYR A 200 -9.59 9.75 -17.07
N ASN A 201 -9.78 8.55 -16.51
CA ASN A 201 -9.67 7.32 -17.30
C ASN A 201 -10.73 7.20 -18.40
N GLY A 202 -11.89 7.84 -18.23
CA GLY A 202 -12.91 7.93 -19.28
C GLY A 202 -12.51 8.84 -20.45
N ARG A 203 -11.66 9.86 -20.19
CA ARG A 203 -11.17 10.81 -21.19
C ARG A 203 -9.89 10.36 -21.90
N PHE A 204 -8.96 9.73 -21.17
CA PHE A 204 -7.56 9.52 -21.61
C PHE A 204 -7.14 8.03 -21.77
N GLY A 205 -8.10 7.11 -21.68
CA GLY A 205 -7.87 5.67 -21.43
C GLY A 205 -6.99 4.82 -22.38
N PRO A 206 -6.72 5.15 -23.66
CA PRO A 206 -5.84 4.31 -24.48
C PRO A 206 -4.35 4.43 -24.14
N GLU A 207 -3.89 5.62 -23.73
CA GLU A 207 -2.46 5.94 -23.59
C GLU A 207 -1.97 5.89 -22.15
N SER A 208 -2.82 6.33 -21.21
CA SER A 208 -2.52 6.46 -19.78
C SER A 208 -3.75 6.09 -18.95
N THR A 209 -3.52 5.35 -17.87
CA THR A 209 -4.52 4.98 -16.87
C THR A 209 -4.06 5.41 -15.49
N ALA A 210 -4.89 6.16 -14.80
CA ALA A 210 -4.69 6.59 -13.42
C ALA A 210 -5.33 5.58 -12.44
N VAL A 211 -4.69 5.40 -11.30
CA VAL A 211 -5.18 4.59 -10.18
C VAL A 211 -5.06 5.40 -8.90
N PHE A 212 -6.19 5.65 -8.24
CA PHE A 212 -6.20 6.30 -6.94
C PHE A 212 -5.50 5.39 -5.90
N SER A 213 -4.47 5.91 -5.23
CA SER A 213 -3.64 5.13 -4.31
C SER A 213 -3.76 5.55 -2.86
N GLY A 214 -4.17 6.78 -2.57
CA GLY A 214 -4.38 7.21 -1.18
C GLY A 214 -4.49 8.70 -1.00
N VAL A 215 -4.85 9.09 0.22
CA VAL A 215 -4.98 10.49 0.67
C VAL A 215 -4.36 10.64 2.05
N TYR A 216 -3.49 11.61 2.23
CA TYR A 216 -2.77 11.77 3.49
C TYR A 216 -2.53 13.23 3.81
N SER A 217 -2.20 13.53 5.07
CA SER A 217 -1.79 14.86 5.49
C SER A 217 -0.36 14.87 6.01
N VAL A 218 0.40 15.89 5.63
CA VAL A 218 1.72 16.20 6.21
C VAL A 218 1.66 17.65 6.70
N ASP A 219 1.90 17.87 7.99
CA ASP A 219 1.85 19.19 8.63
C ASP A 219 0.53 19.96 8.35
N GLY A 220 -0.59 19.22 8.32
CA GLY A 220 -1.92 19.78 8.05
C GLY A 220 -2.22 20.05 6.57
N ILE A 221 -1.25 19.84 5.68
CA ILE A 221 -1.42 19.97 4.22
C ILE A 221 -1.89 18.62 3.67
N PRO A 222 -3.06 18.54 3.02
CA PRO A 222 -3.53 17.31 2.42
C PRO A 222 -2.89 17.05 1.06
N TYR A 223 -2.74 15.77 0.75
CA TYR A 223 -2.20 15.26 -0.50
C TYR A 223 -3.08 14.16 -1.05
N VAL A 224 -3.25 14.16 -2.37
CA VAL A 224 -3.82 13.04 -3.12
C VAL A 224 -2.68 12.30 -3.81
N ARG A 225 -2.66 10.97 -3.70
CA ARG A 225 -1.69 10.12 -4.37
C ARG A 225 -2.35 9.32 -5.48
N VAL A 226 -1.81 9.44 -6.69
CA VAL A 226 -2.27 8.72 -7.87
C VAL A 226 -1.10 8.01 -8.53
N VAL A 227 -1.34 6.81 -9.05
CA VAL A 227 -0.38 6.06 -9.86
C VAL A 227 -0.85 6.04 -11.30
N PHE A 228 -0.05 6.57 -12.22
CA PHE A 228 -0.31 6.56 -13.65
C PHE A 228 0.47 5.43 -14.31
N HIS A 229 -0.18 4.67 -15.18
CA HIS A 229 0.41 3.61 -15.99
C HIS A 229 0.12 3.90 -17.46
N GLY A 230 1.09 3.73 -18.35
CA GLY A 230 0.82 3.98 -19.76
C GLY A 230 2.07 4.07 -20.62
N VAL A 231 1.84 4.18 -21.92
CA VAL A 231 2.89 4.51 -22.89
C VAL A 231 2.84 6.03 -23.05
N PHE A 232 3.46 6.74 -22.10
CA PHE A 232 3.44 8.20 -22.07
C PHE A 232 4.05 8.79 -23.35
N CYS A 233 3.29 9.65 -24.02
CA CYS A 233 3.69 10.31 -25.26
C CYS A 233 5.00 11.11 -25.07
N ARG A 234 6.04 10.78 -25.85
CA ARG A 234 7.33 11.48 -25.81
C ARG A 234 7.28 12.91 -26.32
N SER A 235 6.37 13.22 -27.25
CA SER A 235 6.23 14.56 -27.84
C SER A 235 5.32 15.49 -27.03
N CYS A 236 4.37 14.92 -26.29
CA CYS A 236 3.39 15.65 -25.49
C CYS A 236 3.99 16.03 -24.13
N GLY A 237 4.91 15.23 -23.60
CA GLY A 237 5.48 15.44 -22.28
C GLY A 237 4.67 14.70 -21.23
N VAL A 238 5.36 13.98 -20.35
CA VAL A 238 4.70 13.13 -19.34
C VAL A 238 3.91 13.94 -18.31
N TYR A 239 4.26 15.22 -18.14
CA TYR A 239 3.62 16.11 -17.17
C TYR A 239 2.20 16.52 -17.58
N ASP A 240 1.89 16.60 -18.87
CA ASP A 240 0.55 16.95 -19.36
C ASP A 240 -0.51 16.00 -18.78
N TYR A 241 -0.23 14.69 -18.75
CA TYR A 241 -1.12 13.69 -18.15
C TYR A 241 -1.39 13.95 -16.66
N PHE A 242 -0.42 14.50 -15.94
CA PHE A 242 -0.55 14.79 -14.51
C PHE A 242 -1.30 16.10 -14.26
N GLU A 243 -1.07 17.10 -15.09
CA GLU A 243 -1.78 18.38 -15.08
C GLU A 243 -3.24 18.20 -15.50
N ASP A 244 -3.53 17.37 -16.50
CA ASP A 244 -4.89 17.00 -16.92
C ASP A 244 -5.68 16.41 -15.76
N TYR A 245 -5.08 15.52 -14.97
CA TYR A 245 -5.73 15.01 -13.76
C TYR A 245 -5.95 16.09 -12.70
N ALA A 246 -5.02 17.05 -12.55
CA ALA A 246 -5.22 18.18 -11.63
C ALA A 246 -6.41 19.07 -12.07
N LEU A 247 -6.59 19.26 -13.38
CA LEU A 247 -7.75 19.96 -13.95
C LEU A 247 -9.06 19.21 -13.65
N VAL A 248 -9.07 17.88 -13.82
CA VAL A 248 -10.24 17.05 -13.46
C VAL A 248 -10.56 17.15 -11.97
N LEU A 249 -9.55 17.18 -11.09
CA LEU A 249 -9.75 17.42 -9.66
C LEU A 249 -10.37 18.80 -9.40
N GLU A 250 -9.89 19.84 -10.09
CA GLU A 250 -10.39 21.20 -9.95
C GLU A 250 -11.84 21.34 -10.43
N GLU A 251 -12.22 20.65 -11.51
CA GLU A 251 -13.63 20.53 -11.96
C GLU A 251 -14.54 19.94 -10.88
N LEU A 252 -14.00 19.06 -10.03
CA LEU A 252 -14.70 18.47 -8.89
C LEU A 252 -14.52 19.28 -7.58
N GLY A 253 -13.99 20.50 -7.67
CA GLY A 253 -13.87 21.44 -6.55
C GLY A 253 -12.58 21.33 -5.74
N VAL A 254 -11.60 20.53 -6.16
CA VAL A 254 -10.32 20.35 -5.45
C VAL A 254 -9.19 20.99 -6.24
N ARG A 255 -8.71 22.15 -5.79
CA ARG A 255 -7.52 22.79 -6.37
C ARG A 255 -6.26 22.12 -5.84
N SER A 256 -5.43 21.63 -6.75
CA SER A 256 -4.21 20.91 -6.40
C SER A 256 -3.12 21.10 -7.46
N ALA A 257 -1.88 20.79 -7.11
CA ALA A 257 -0.76 20.79 -8.04
C ALA A 257 0.12 19.55 -7.83
N PRO A 258 0.67 18.94 -8.90
CA PRO A 258 1.66 17.87 -8.76
C PRO A 258 2.93 18.44 -8.12
N GLU A 259 3.36 17.88 -6.98
CA GLU A 259 4.55 18.35 -6.25
C GLU A 259 5.66 17.29 -6.25
N ASN A 260 5.31 16.01 -6.16
CA ASN A 260 6.29 14.92 -6.12
C ASN A 260 5.94 13.87 -7.16
N VAL A 261 6.66 13.91 -8.29
CA VAL A 261 6.54 12.95 -9.38
C VAL A 261 7.72 11.99 -9.31
N ARG A 262 7.43 10.71 -9.13
CA ARG A 262 8.42 9.64 -9.04
C ARG A 262 8.09 8.55 -10.04
N ARG A 263 9.08 8.19 -10.88
CA ARG A 263 8.96 7.02 -11.75
C ARG A 263 9.12 5.75 -10.92
N PHE A 264 8.30 4.74 -11.19
CA PHE A 264 8.37 3.41 -10.57
C PHE A 264 8.13 2.34 -11.63
N GLY A 265 9.20 1.74 -12.16
CA GLY A 265 9.15 0.90 -13.36
C GLY A 265 8.64 1.69 -14.58
N ASN A 266 7.54 1.23 -15.17
CA ASN A 266 6.82 1.93 -16.25
C ASN A 266 5.64 2.81 -15.76
N ALA A 267 5.48 2.95 -14.45
CA ALA A 267 4.46 3.80 -13.84
C ALA A 267 5.06 5.11 -13.30
N PHE A 268 4.19 6.08 -13.04
CA PHE A 268 4.52 7.29 -12.29
C PHE A 268 3.62 7.40 -11.07
N VAL A 269 4.25 7.56 -9.91
CA VAL A 269 3.59 7.97 -8.69
C VAL A 269 3.59 9.48 -8.65
N VAL A 270 2.42 10.09 -8.52
CA VAL A 270 2.26 11.53 -8.41
C VAL A 270 1.56 11.87 -7.11
N GLN A 271 2.17 12.77 -6.35
CA GLN A 271 1.58 13.38 -5.16
C GLN A 271 1.09 14.78 -5.53
N TYR A 272 -0.21 14.98 -5.40
CA TYR A 272 -0.88 16.26 -5.62
C TYR A 272 -1.05 16.97 -4.29
N LYS A 273 -0.37 18.10 -4.11
CA LYS A 273 -0.57 18.97 -2.97
C LYS A 273 -1.89 19.70 -3.12
N VAL A 274 -2.78 19.53 -2.16
CA VAL A 274 -4.08 20.20 -2.19
C VAL A 274 -3.95 21.60 -1.61
N GLN A 275 -4.40 22.58 -2.39
CA GLN A 275 -4.33 24.00 -2.06
C GLN A 275 -5.64 24.51 -1.46
N ALA A 276 -6.79 24.00 -1.94
CA ALA A 276 -8.11 24.30 -1.43
C ALA A 276 -9.12 23.21 -1.84
N PHE A 277 -10.02 22.84 -0.92
CA PHE A 277 -11.14 21.91 -1.10
C PHE A 277 -12.08 22.01 0.11
#